data_AF-A0A7W1XRC3-F1
#
_entry.id   AF-A0A7W1XRC3-F1
#
_cell.length_a   1.000
_cell.length_b   1.000
_cell.length_c   1.000
_cell.angle_alpha   90.00
_cell.angle_beta   90.00
_cell.angle_gamma   90.00
#
_symmetry.space_group_name_H-M   'P 1'
#
loop_
_entity.id
_entity.type
_entity.pdbx_description
1 polymer ?
#
loop_
_entity_poly.entity_id
_entity_poly.type
_entity_poly.pdbx_seq_one_letter_code
_entity_poly.pdbx_strand_id
1 'polypeptide(L)' 'MTQDQIAKSLDVKPQSVSSWVQGKTFPKVETLFKLAVLLNCKVDNLYKIEWEE' A
#
# COMPACT_ATOMS: atom_id res chain seq x y z
N MET A 1 -8.34 8.12 -7.50
CA MET A 1 -7.92 6.74 -7.83
C MET A 1 -8.61 5.79 -6.87
N THR A 2 -9.23 4.71 -7.35
CA THR A 2 -9.96 3.73 -6.52
C THR A 2 -9.07 2.56 -6.10
N GLN A 3 -9.48 1.79 -5.08
CA GLN A 3 -8.74 0.59 -4.64
C GLN A 3 -8.59 -0.45 -5.76
N ASP A 4 -9.61 -0.59 -6.62
CA ASP A 4 -9.60 -1.51 -7.75
C ASP A 4 -8.61 -1.07 -8.84
N GLN A 5 -8.50 0.24 -9.08
CA GLN A 5 -7.50 0.80 -9.99
C GLN A 5 -6.08 0.57 -9.47
N ILE A 6 -5.84 0.76 -8.16
CA ILE A 6 -4.54 0.49 -7.53
C ILE A 6 -4.19 -0.99 -7.67
N ALA A 7 -5.15 -1.89 -7.41
CA ALA A 7 -4.95 -3.33 -7.51
C ALA A 7 -4.54 -3.74 -8.93
N LYS A 8 -5.21 -3.21 -9.96
CA LYS A 8 -4.88 -3.43 -11.37
C LYS A 8 -3.50 -2.88 -11.73
N SER A 9 -3.17 -1.66 -11.30
CA SER A 9 -1.86 -1.06 -11.58
C SER A 9 -0.70 -1.79 -10.91
N LEU A 10 -0.94 -2.48 -9.80
CA LEU A 10 0.07 -3.22 -9.04
C LEU A 10 0.07 -4.73 -9.35
N ASP A 11 -0.82 -5.20 -10.22
CA ASP A 11 -1.04 -6.63 -10.51
C ASP A 11 -1.30 -7.46 -9.23
N VAL A 12 -2.13 -6.93 -8.34
CA VAL A 12 -2.53 -7.59 -7.08
C VAL A 12 -4.04 -7.76 -7.01
N LYS A 13 -4.50 -8.64 -6.12
CA LYS A 13 -5.93 -8.81 -5.86
C LYS A 13 -6.50 -7.56 -5.18
N PRO A 14 -7.71 -7.08 -5.53
CA PRO A 14 -8.37 -5.97 -4.84
C PRO A 14 -8.51 -6.17 -3.32
N GLN A 15 -8.69 -7.43 -2.91
CA GLN A 15 -8.74 -7.84 -1.51
C GLN A 15 -7.44 -7.55 -0.75
N SER A 16 -6.28 -7.64 -1.42
CA SER A 16 -4.99 -7.30 -0.82
C SER A 16 -4.92 -5.81 -0.50
N VAL A 17 -5.32 -4.95 -1.45
CA VAL A 17 -5.39 -3.50 -1.23
C VAL A 17 -6.36 -3.15 -0.11
N SER A 18 -7.54 -3.77 -0.09
CA SER A 18 -8.52 -3.58 0.99
C SER A 18 -7.94 -3.97 2.35
N SER A 19 -7.20 -5.09 2.43
CA SER A 19 -6.56 -5.57 3.65
C SER A 19 -5.43 -4.64 4.12
N TRP A 20 -4.67 -4.02 3.20
CA TRP A 20 -3.64 -3.02 3.53
C TRP A 20 -4.23 -1.76 4.12
N VAL A 21 -5.32 -1.25 3.52
CA VAL A 21 -6.03 -0.05 4.02
C VAL A 21 -6.61 -0.30 5.42
N GLN A 22 -7.07 -1.52 5.68
CA GLN A 22 -7.58 -1.93 7.00
C GLN A 22 -6.47 -2.26 8.01
N GLY A 23 -5.19 -2.22 7.63
CA GLY A 23 -4.07 -2.59 8.50
C GLY A 23 -4.00 -4.08 8.87
N LYS A 24 -4.79 -4.95 8.22
CA LYS A 24 -4.79 -6.40 8.50
C LYS A 24 -3.54 -7.11 8.00
N THR A 25 -2.99 -6.60 6.91
CA THR A 25 -1.78 -7.12 6.27
C THR A 25 -1.01 -5.96 5.69
N PHE A 26 0.26 -6.16 5.37
CA PHE A 26 1.09 -5.14 4.73
C PHE A 26 1.57 -5.63 3.37
N PRO A 27 1.75 -4.71 2.39
CA PRO A 27 2.36 -5.05 1.12
C PRO A 27 3.81 -5.48 1.34
N LYS A 28 4.34 -6.29 0.42
CA LYS A 28 5.78 -6.59 0.37
C LYS A 28 6.55 -5.33 0.03
N VAL A 29 7.84 -5.28 0.43
CA VAL A 29 8.74 -4.15 0.16
C VAL A 29 8.73 -3.74 -1.32
N GLU A 30 8.77 -4.69 -2.26
CA GLU A 30 8.70 -4.39 -3.70
C GLU A 30 7.38 -3.72 -4.11
N THR A 31 6.24 -4.27 -3.66
CA THR A 31 4.91 -3.73 -3.94
C THR A 31 4.74 -2.35 -3.32
N LEU A 32 5.37 -2.12 -2.17
CA LEU A 32 5.34 -0.85 -1.49
C LEU A 32 6.05 0.26 -2.27
N PHE A 33 7.22 -0.01 -2.83
CA PHE A 33 7.90 0.95 -3.71
C PHE A 33 7.04 1.25 -4.96
N LYS A 34 6.43 0.22 -5.56
CA LYS A 34 5.51 0.40 -6.70
C LYS A 34 4.30 1.26 -6.31
N LEU A 35 3.73 1.04 -5.13
CA LEU A 35 2.61 1.81 -4.60
C LEU A 35 2.99 3.28 -4.37
N ALA A 36 4.18 3.55 -3.82
CA ALA A 36 4.68 4.91 -3.61
C ALA A 36 4.87 5.66 -4.93
N VAL A 37 5.44 5.01 -5.95
CA VAL A 37 5.55 5.57 -7.30
C VAL A 37 4.17 5.84 -7.90
N LEU A 38 3.24 4.90 -7.79
CA LEU A 38 1.88 5.04 -8.29
C LEU A 38 1.12 6.20 -7.64
N LEU A 39 1.33 6.41 -6.34
CA LEU A 39 0.73 7.50 -5.55
C LEU A 39 1.53 8.81 -5.61
N ASN A 40 2.66 8.82 -6.34
CA ASN A 40 3.58 9.94 -6.42
C ASN A 40 3.99 10.47 -5.03
N CYS A 41 4.29 9.56 -4.11
CA CYS A 41 4.73 9.88 -2.75
C CYS A 41 6.01 9.12 -2.38
N LYS A 42 6.63 9.49 -1.26
CA LYS A 42 7.73 8.70 -0.69
C LYS A 42 7.16 7.50 0.05
N VAL A 43 7.87 6.36 0.00
CA VAL A 43 7.50 5.16 0.77
C VAL A 43 7.32 5.46 2.26
N ASP A 44 8.17 6.33 2.80
CA ASP A 44 8.10 6.77 4.19
C ASP A 44 6.75 7.43 4.54
N ASN A 45 6.11 8.09 3.58
CA ASN A 45 4.79 8.71 3.79
C ASN A 45 3.65 7.68 3.92
N LEU A 46 3.89 6.41 3.56
CA LEU A 46 2.88 5.35 3.62
C LEU A 46 2.84 4.65 4.98
N TYR A 47 3.83 4.87 5.84
CA TYR A 47 3.89 4.28 7.19
C TYR A 47 4.03 5.36 8.24
N LYS A 48 3.55 5.04 9.44
CA LYS A 48 3.90 5.77 10.64
C LYS A 48 4.64 4.80 11.53
N ILE A 49 5.76 5.26 12.09
CA ILE A 49 6.42 4.53 13.15
C ILE A 49 5.56 4.77 14.40
N GLU A 50 4.85 3.73 14.83
CA GLU A 50 4.22 3.72 16.15
C GLU A 50 5.26 3.15 17.12
N TRP A 51 5.83 4.02 17.95
CA TRP A 51 6.56 3.59 19.12
C TRP A 51 5.51 3.29 20.19
N GLU A 52 5.35 2.03 20.60
CA GLU A 52 4.60 1.70 21.82
C GLU A 52 5.36 2.30 23.01
N GLU A 53 4.72 3.23 23.73
CA GLU A 53 5.13 3.71 25.06
C GLU A 53 4.64 2.76 26.16
#